data_AF-A0A496U0W0-F1
#
_entry.id   AF-A0A496U0W0-F1
#
_cell.length_a   1.000
_cell.length_b   1.000
_cell.length_c   1.000
_cell.angle_alpha   90.00
_cell.angle_beta   90.00
_cell.angle_gamma   90.00
#
_symmetry.space_group_name_H-M   'P 1'
#
loop_
_entity.id
_entity.type
_entity.pdbx_description
1 polymer ?
#
loop_
_entity_poly.entity_id
_entity_poly.type
_entity_poly.pdbx_seq_one_letter_code
_entity_poly.pdbx_strand_id
1 'polypeptide(L)'
;MRHTCLILLHVYISICLISHGGLTQSEQDIKDFSLNALLNIKISTAAKYAQKVSEAPASVTIITSEDIERYGYRTLDEILMSVRGFYTRNDRNYVYVGLRGFSRLTDYDNRILVLLDGHTLNEDIYGAPSFGTDLGIDPNIIERVEIVRGPGSALYGTGAMFAIINIITKKGNIIDGLNLRAETGSYGR
;
A
#
# COMPACT_ATOMS: atom_id res chain seq x y z
N MET A 1 -22.24 37.06 44.52
CA MET A 1 -22.41 35.78 43.79
C MET A 1 -23.46 35.82 42.65
N ARG A 2 -24.08 36.97 42.31
CA ARG A 2 -25.03 37.07 41.19
C ARG A 2 -24.40 37.45 39.83
N HIS A 3 -23.23 38.08 39.83
CA HIS A 3 -22.57 38.55 38.60
C HIS A 3 -21.70 37.49 37.91
N THR A 4 -21.16 36.52 38.67
CA THR A 4 -20.35 35.42 38.12
C THR A 4 -21.16 34.41 37.31
N CYS A 5 -22.48 34.28 37.58
CA CYS A 5 -23.37 33.37 36.86
C CYS A 5 -23.78 33.92 35.48
N LEU A 6 -23.97 35.25 35.35
CA LEU A 6 -24.36 35.87 34.08
C LEU A 6 -23.24 35.80 33.02
N ILE A 7 -21.97 35.85 33.45
CA ILE A 7 -20.80 35.78 32.56
C ILE A 7 -20.63 34.37 32.00
N LEU A 8 -20.82 33.34 32.81
CA LEU A 8 -20.79 31.93 32.37
C LEU A 8 -21.89 31.60 31.35
N LEU A 9 -23.07 32.20 31.49
CA LEU A 9 -24.18 32.03 30.55
C LEU A 9 -23.93 32.70 29.19
N HIS A 10 -23.30 33.88 29.18
CA HIS A 10 -22.91 34.57 27.94
C HIS A 10 -21.78 33.86 27.20
N VAL A 11 -20.84 33.24 27.93
CA VAL A 11 -19.76 32.42 27.36
C VAL A 11 -20.31 31.15 26.72
N TYR A 12 -21.30 30.50 27.34
CA TYR A 12 -21.94 29.30 26.79
C TYR A 12 -22.75 29.58 25.51
N ILE A 13 -23.42 30.74 25.45
CA ILE A 13 -24.21 31.16 24.28
C ILE A 13 -23.28 31.55 23.11
N SER A 14 -22.13 32.20 23.37
CA SER A 14 -21.13 32.47 22.33
C SER A 14 -20.44 31.22 21.79
N ILE A 15 -20.30 30.15 22.58
CA ILE A 15 -19.73 28.86 22.12
C ILE A 15 -20.71 28.12 21.18
N CYS A 16 -22.02 28.35 21.30
CA CYS A 16 -23.03 27.65 20.52
C CYS A 16 -23.31 28.30 19.14
N LEU A 17 -23.00 29.59 18.96
CA LEU A 17 -23.22 30.31 17.69
C LEU A 17 -22.14 30.03 16.61
N ILE A 18 -21.05 29.36 16.96
CA ILE A 18 -19.97 29.01 16.01
C ILE A 18 -20.28 27.70 15.24
N SER A 19 -21.27 26.91 15.68
CA SER A 19 -21.54 25.56 15.13
C SER A 19 -22.53 25.51 13.94
N HIS A 20 -23.03 26.64 13.45
CA HIS A 20 -24.02 26.68 12.34
C HIS A 20 -23.46 27.25 11.02
N GLY A 21 -22.14 27.17 10.81
CA GLY A 21 -21.54 27.41 9.50
C GLY A 21 -21.77 26.21 8.58
N GLY A 22 -22.71 26.35 7.64
CA GLY A 22 -23.20 25.29 6.78
C GLY A 22 -22.13 24.48 6.04
N LEU A 23 -22.25 23.16 6.12
CA LEU A 23 -21.57 22.19 5.26
C LEU A 23 -22.58 21.66 4.25
N THR A 24 -22.88 22.46 3.22
CA THR A 24 -23.58 21.97 2.02
C THR A 24 -22.84 22.44 0.78
N GLN A 25 -21.54 22.17 0.72
CA GLN A 25 -20.77 22.22 -0.52
C GLN A 25 -19.80 21.04 -0.53
N SER A 26 -19.61 20.48 -1.73
CA SER A 26 -18.48 19.65 -2.17
C SER A 26 -18.61 18.12 -2.31
N GLU A 27 -19.79 17.52 -2.49
CA GLU A 27 -19.80 16.11 -2.98
C GLU A 27 -19.23 15.97 -4.40
N GLN A 28 -19.36 16.99 -5.26
CA GLN A 28 -18.78 16.98 -6.61
C GLN A 28 -17.30 17.38 -6.62
N ASP A 29 -16.92 18.37 -5.80
CA ASP A 29 -15.53 18.85 -5.71
C ASP A 29 -14.59 17.78 -5.11
N ILE A 30 -15.05 17.04 -4.08
CA ILE A 30 -14.29 15.93 -3.49
C ILE A 30 -14.09 14.79 -4.50
N LYS A 31 -15.10 14.50 -5.34
CA LYS A 31 -15.01 13.44 -6.38
C LYS A 31 -14.04 13.82 -7.49
N ASP A 32 -14.07 15.08 -7.95
CA ASP A 32 -13.19 15.55 -9.01
C ASP A 32 -11.73 15.66 -8.54
N PHE A 33 -11.49 16.11 -7.31
CA PHE A 33 -10.14 16.13 -6.73
C PHE A 33 -9.62 14.71 -6.48
N SER A 34 -10.50 13.81 -5.99
CA SER A 34 -10.16 12.39 -5.76
C SER A 34 -9.80 11.66 -7.04
N LEU A 35 -10.58 11.81 -8.11
CA LEU A 35 -10.31 11.14 -9.38
C LEU A 35 -9.03 11.67 -10.04
N ASN A 36 -8.83 12.99 -10.07
CA ASN A 36 -7.62 13.57 -10.61
C ASN A 36 -6.38 13.20 -9.77
N ALA A 37 -6.50 13.09 -8.45
CA ALA A 37 -5.44 12.60 -7.60
C ALA A 37 -5.07 11.14 -7.93
N LEU A 38 -6.06 10.26 -8.12
CA LEU A 38 -5.85 8.87 -8.51
C LEU A 38 -5.21 8.72 -9.91
N LEU A 39 -5.63 9.56 -10.87
CA LEU A 39 -5.10 9.55 -12.23
C LEU A 39 -3.68 10.11 -12.33
N ASN A 40 -3.30 11.02 -11.44
CA ASN A 40 -1.97 11.66 -11.45
C ASN A 40 -0.93 10.93 -10.60
N ILE A 41 -1.26 9.80 -9.99
CA ILE A 41 -0.26 8.98 -9.28
C ILE A 41 0.79 8.53 -10.30
N LYS A 42 2.06 8.82 -10.00
CA LYS A 42 3.19 8.40 -10.82
C LYS A 42 3.68 7.04 -10.35
N ILE A 43 3.82 6.11 -11.29
CA ILE A 43 4.42 4.80 -11.08
C ILE A 43 5.64 4.65 -11.98
N SER A 44 6.62 3.87 -11.54
CA SER A 44 7.80 3.54 -12.35
C SER A 44 7.80 2.07 -12.80
N THR A 45 7.07 1.20 -12.10
CA THR A 45 7.14 -0.25 -12.27
C THR A 45 6.64 -0.75 -13.63
N ALA A 46 5.66 -0.06 -14.23
CA ALA A 46 5.06 -0.52 -15.49
C ALA A 46 5.94 -0.32 -16.74
N ALA A 47 6.85 0.67 -16.75
CA ALA A 47 7.71 0.93 -17.92
C ALA A 47 9.18 1.26 -17.58
N LYS A 48 9.61 1.07 -16.32
CA LYS A 48 10.94 1.47 -15.81
C LYS A 48 11.23 2.98 -15.81
N TYR A 49 10.26 3.81 -16.17
CA TYR A 49 10.29 5.26 -16.01
C TYR A 49 8.99 5.77 -15.39
N ALA A 50 9.06 6.94 -14.75
CA ALA A 50 7.91 7.53 -14.08
C ALA A 50 6.84 7.97 -15.12
N GLN A 51 5.65 7.39 -15.03
CA GLN A 51 4.48 7.70 -15.85
C GLN A 51 3.22 7.70 -15.00
N LYS A 52 2.12 8.27 -15.51
CA LYS A 52 0.84 8.21 -14.79
C LYS A 52 0.26 6.80 -14.83
N VAL A 53 -0.47 6.41 -13.79
CA VAL A 53 -1.20 5.12 -13.77
C VAL A 53 -2.12 4.97 -14.99
N SER A 54 -2.75 6.06 -15.45
CA SER A 54 -3.64 6.07 -16.61
C SER A 54 -2.94 5.78 -17.95
N GLU A 55 -1.62 5.94 -18.01
CA GLU A 55 -0.81 5.75 -19.22
C GLU A 55 -0.16 4.36 -19.24
N ALA A 56 -0.24 3.62 -18.13
CA ALA A 56 0.39 2.32 -18.00
C ALA A 56 -0.29 1.29 -18.92
N PRO A 57 0.48 0.51 -19.72
CA PRO A 57 -0.07 -0.49 -20.65
C PRO A 57 -0.57 -1.77 -19.95
N ALA A 58 -0.68 -1.76 -18.62
CA ALA A 58 -0.99 -2.92 -17.80
C ALA A 58 -1.91 -2.55 -16.64
N SER A 59 -2.56 -3.56 -16.06
CA SER A 59 -3.45 -3.38 -14.91
C SER A 59 -2.62 -3.16 -13.64
N VAL A 60 -2.56 -1.93 -13.13
CA VAL A 60 -1.82 -1.56 -11.93
C VAL A 60 -2.74 -1.45 -10.71
N THR A 61 -2.24 -1.87 -9.56
CA THR A 61 -2.80 -1.57 -8.25
C THR A 61 -1.71 -1.01 -7.36
N ILE A 62 -2.05 0.00 -6.58
CA ILE A 62 -1.14 0.65 -5.65
C ILE A 62 -1.74 0.50 -4.26
N ILE A 63 -0.94 0.00 -3.33
CA ILE A 63 -1.28 -0.03 -1.91
C ILE A 63 -0.39 0.99 -1.22
N THR A 64 -0.99 2.02 -0.62
CA THR A 64 -0.25 3.12 0.00
C THR A 64 0.16 2.79 1.44
N SER A 65 1.09 3.55 2.01
CA SER A 65 1.41 3.48 3.44
C SER A 65 0.17 3.62 4.33
N GLU A 66 -0.73 4.53 3.95
CA GLU A 66 -1.97 4.79 4.66
C GLU A 66 -2.91 3.58 4.63
N ASP A 67 -2.93 2.83 3.53
CA ASP A 67 -3.67 1.58 3.43
C ASP A 67 -3.03 0.49 4.30
N ILE A 68 -1.71 0.34 4.24
CA ILE A 68 -0.94 -0.62 5.05
C ILE A 68 -1.22 -0.40 6.54
N GLU A 69 -1.16 0.86 6.98
CA GLU A 69 -1.41 1.23 8.37
C GLU A 69 -2.89 1.06 8.75
N ARG A 70 -3.83 1.46 7.88
CA ARG A 70 -5.28 1.37 8.15
C ARG A 70 -5.75 -0.06 8.30
N TYR A 71 -5.25 -0.98 7.47
CA TYR A 71 -5.65 -2.38 7.50
C TYR A 71 -4.73 -3.26 8.35
N GLY A 72 -3.62 -2.72 8.84
CA GLY A 72 -2.68 -3.41 9.73
C GLY A 72 -1.93 -4.54 9.03
N TYR A 73 -1.59 -4.39 7.75
CA TYR A 73 -0.83 -5.40 7.01
C TYR A 73 0.59 -5.52 7.56
N ARG A 74 1.00 -6.75 7.88
CA ARG A 74 2.30 -7.03 8.52
C ARG A 74 3.32 -7.68 7.62
N THR A 75 2.86 -8.28 6.53
CA THR A 75 3.70 -9.01 5.58
C THR A 75 3.20 -8.75 4.15
N LEU A 76 4.07 -8.98 3.17
CA LEU A 76 3.72 -8.73 1.77
C LEU A 76 2.58 -9.63 1.30
N ASP A 77 2.50 -10.88 1.78
CA ASP A 77 1.40 -11.78 1.45
C ASP A 77 0.03 -11.25 1.92
N GLU A 78 -0.06 -10.63 3.09
CA GLU A 78 -1.29 -9.99 3.59
C GLU A 78 -1.69 -8.80 2.70
N ILE A 79 -0.72 -7.99 2.26
CA ILE A 79 -0.94 -6.93 1.28
C ILE A 79 -1.48 -7.51 -0.03
N LEU A 80 -0.88 -8.59 -0.53
CA LEU A 80 -1.27 -9.21 -1.80
C LEU A 80 -2.65 -9.88 -1.71
N MET A 81 -3.04 -10.44 -0.56
CA MET A 81 -4.39 -10.98 -0.35
C MET A 81 -5.49 -9.92 -0.48
N SER A 82 -5.18 -8.63 -0.21
CA SER A 82 -6.12 -7.54 -0.44
C SER A 82 -6.36 -7.24 -1.93
N VAL A 83 -5.48 -7.72 -2.80
CA VAL A 83 -5.47 -7.40 -4.22
C VAL A 83 -6.20 -8.48 -5.01
N ARG A 84 -7.14 -8.06 -5.85
CA ARG A 84 -7.95 -8.98 -6.66
C ARG A 84 -7.11 -9.98 -7.47
N GLY A 85 -7.52 -11.25 -7.43
CA GLY A 85 -6.93 -12.32 -8.23
C GLY A 85 -5.65 -12.91 -7.67
N PHE A 86 -5.12 -12.36 -6.57
CA PHE A 86 -4.11 -12.99 -5.76
C PHE A 86 -4.75 -13.90 -4.71
N TYR A 87 -4.05 -14.97 -4.35
CA TYR A 87 -4.38 -15.84 -3.23
C TYR A 87 -3.09 -16.39 -2.64
N THR A 88 -3.10 -16.71 -1.36
CA THR A 88 -1.92 -17.22 -0.66
C THR A 88 -2.11 -18.67 -0.24
N ARG A 89 -1.00 -19.37 -0.11
CA ARG A 89 -0.89 -20.72 0.42
C ARG A 89 0.27 -20.74 1.39
N ASN A 90 0.13 -21.45 2.50
CA ASN A 90 1.19 -21.52 3.52
C ASN A 90 1.42 -22.99 3.86
N ASP A 91 2.66 -23.46 3.74
CA ASP A 91 3.06 -24.84 4.06
C ASP A 91 3.63 -25.00 5.49
N ARG A 92 3.52 -23.93 6.29
CA ARG A 92 4.09 -23.69 7.63
C ARG A 92 5.57 -23.30 7.68
N ASN A 93 6.28 -23.35 6.55
CA ASN A 93 7.64 -22.84 6.44
C ASN A 93 7.68 -21.57 5.58
N TYR A 94 7.00 -21.59 4.43
CA TYR A 94 6.96 -20.50 3.46
C TYR A 94 5.53 -20.14 3.09
N VAL A 95 5.37 -18.87 2.72
CA VAL A 95 4.15 -18.38 2.10
C VAL A 95 4.36 -18.30 0.60
N TYR A 96 3.43 -18.88 -0.14
CA TYR A 96 3.37 -18.88 -1.58
C TYR A 96 2.20 -18.02 -2.05
N VAL A 97 2.36 -17.38 -3.20
CA VAL A 97 1.39 -16.48 -3.80
C VAL A 97 1.00 -16.98 -5.18
N GLY A 98 -0.30 -17.21 -5.35
CA GLY A 98 -0.89 -17.51 -6.64
C GLY A 98 -1.59 -16.34 -7.28
N LEU A 99 -1.63 -16.34 -8.61
CA LEU A 99 -2.33 -15.37 -9.42
C LEU A 99 -3.16 -16.07 -10.50
N ARG A 100 -4.44 -15.69 -10.68
CA ARG A 100 -5.31 -16.19 -11.76
C ARG A 100 -5.38 -17.73 -11.84
N GLY A 101 -5.37 -18.41 -10.69
CA GLY A 101 -5.42 -19.87 -10.59
C GLY A 101 -4.08 -20.58 -10.81
N PHE A 102 -2.98 -19.85 -10.98
CA PHE A 102 -1.63 -20.41 -11.07
C PHE A 102 -0.87 -20.24 -9.76
N SER A 103 -0.58 -21.36 -9.11
CA SER A 103 0.39 -21.52 -8.01
C SER A 103 0.68 -23.01 -7.90
N ARG A 104 1.69 -23.47 -8.65
CA ARG A 104 2.07 -24.88 -8.66
C ARG A 104 3.14 -25.08 -7.60
N LEU A 105 3.00 -26.14 -6.80
CA LEU A 105 3.90 -26.44 -5.68
C LEU A 105 5.38 -26.58 -6.09
N THR A 106 5.65 -26.90 -7.36
CA THR A 106 7.01 -27.08 -7.91
C THR A 106 7.63 -25.83 -8.49
N ASP A 107 6.85 -24.76 -8.68
CA ASP A 107 7.28 -23.58 -9.43
C ASP A 107 7.86 -22.48 -8.51
N TYR A 108 7.78 -22.65 -7.18
CA TYR A 108 8.32 -21.72 -6.16
C TYR A 108 7.99 -20.23 -6.44
N ASP A 109 6.83 -19.98 -7.04
CA ASP A 109 6.37 -18.66 -7.49
C ASP A 109 7.37 -17.86 -8.34
N ASN A 110 8.28 -18.55 -9.05
CA ASN A 110 9.32 -17.98 -9.90
C ASN A 110 8.83 -17.28 -11.18
N ARG A 111 7.52 -17.01 -11.25
CA ARG A 111 6.82 -16.29 -12.31
C ARG A 111 6.25 -14.95 -11.82
N ILE A 112 6.53 -14.60 -10.57
CA ILE A 112 6.26 -13.30 -9.97
C ILE A 112 7.59 -12.67 -9.62
N LEU A 113 7.80 -11.43 -10.07
CA LEU A 113 9.01 -10.67 -9.77
C LEU A 113 8.71 -9.71 -8.62
N VAL A 114 9.49 -9.81 -7.54
CA VAL A 114 9.45 -8.88 -6.42
C VAL A 114 10.68 -7.98 -6.48
N LEU A 115 10.43 -6.67 -6.37
CA LEU A 115 11.41 -5.61 -6.43
C LEU A 115 11.35 -4.80 -5.14
N LEU A 116 12.51 -4.31 -4.70
CA LEU A 116 12.67 -3.27 -3.69
C LEU A 116 13.32 -2.06 -4.33
N ASP A 117 12.59 -0.96 -4.42
CA ASP A 117 13.03 0.27 -5.09
C ASP A 117 13.57 0.01 -6.52
N GLY A 118 12.99 -0.98 -7.21
CA GLY A 118 13.39 -1.41 -8.56
C GLY A 118 14.49 -2.47 -8.64
N HIS A 119 15.06 -2.91 -7.50
CA HIS A 119 16.05 -3.99 -7.44
C HIS A 119 15.41 -5.33 -7.10
N THR A 120 15.81 -6.40 -7.80
CA THR A 120 15.24 -7.75 -7.59
C THR A 120 15.53 -8.30 -6.20
N LEU A 121 14.48 -8.85 -5.57
CA LEU A 121 14.58 -9.59 -4.30
C LEU A 121 14.40 -11.10 -4.45
N ASN A 122 14.01 -11.58 -5.63
CA ASN A 122 13.97 -13.01 -5.91
C ASN A 122 15.38 -13.60 -5.75
N GLU A 123 15.47 -14.81 -5.21
CA GLU A 123 16.76 -15.49 -5.05
C GLU A 123 17.30 -16.06 -6.38
N ASP A 124 18.61 -16.22 -6.48
CA ASP A 124 19.31 -16.51 -7.74
C ASP A 124 19.25 -17.97 -8.22
N ILE A 125 18.93 -18.92 -7.35
CA ILE A 125 18.95 -20.37 -7.63
C ILE A 125 17.68 -20.82 -8.34
N TYR A 126 16.49 -20.51 -7.79
CA TYR A 126 15.19 -20.91 -8.33
C TYR A 126 14.36 -19.72 -8.85
N GLY A 127 14.82 -18.48 -8.63
CA GLY A 127 14.05 -17.28 -8.95
C GLY A 127 12.86 -17.07 -8.00
N ALA A 128 12.87 -17.70 -6.82
CA ALA A 128 11.77 -17.68 -5.87
C ALA A 128 11.73 -16.37 -5.08
N PRO A 129 10.59 -15.66 -5.05
CA PRO A 129 10.40 -14.54 -4.15
C PRO A 129 9.96 -15.00 -2.75
N SER A 130 10.28 -14.20 -1.74
CA SER A 130 9.70 -14.30 -0.39
C SER A 130 8.51 -13.34 -0.25
N PHE A 131 7.44 -13.79 0.40
CA PHE A 131 6.23 -12.98 0.62
C PHE A 131 5.84 -12.84 2.10
N GLY A 132 6.28 -13.78 2.95
CA GLY A 132 5.93 -13.80 4.35
C GLY A 132 6.89 -12.99 5.20
N THR A 133 7.09 -13.44 6.44
CA THR A 133 8.04 -12.84 7.39
C THR A 133 9.50 -13.00 6.97
N ASP A 134 9.79 -13.95 6.08
CA ASP A 134 11.10 -14.25 5.53
C ASP A 134 11.62 -13.18 4.55
N LEU A 135 10.73 -12.31 4.04
CA LEU A 135 11.11 -11.17 3.19
C LEU A 135 11.98 -10.14 3.91
N GLY A 136 11.90 -10.06 5.25
CA GLY A 136 12.76 -9.18 6.05
C GLY A 136 12.50 -7.68 5.89
N ILE A 137 11.39 -7.28 5.25
CA ILE A 137 10.99 -5.88 5.08
C ILE A 137 9.93 -5.53 6.11
N ASP A 138 10.18 -4.48 6.89
CA ASP A 138 9.18 -3.90 7.79
C ASP A 138 8.14 -3.10 6.97
N PRO A 139 6.83 -3.40 7.07
CA PRO A 139 5.79 -2.63 6.38
C PRO A 139 5.80 -1.13 6.71
N ASN A 140 6.32 -0.74 7.87
CA ASN A 140 6.36 0.65 8.31
C ASN A 140 7.30 1.53 7.46
N ILE A 141 8.32 0.94 6.85
CA ILE A 141 9.26 1.64 5.97
C ILE A 141 8.76 1.72 4.52
N ILE A 142 7.63 1.08 4.20
CA ILE A 142 7.05 1.07 2.86
C ILE A 142 6.24 2.35 2.65
N GLU A 143 6.56 3.09 1.59
CA GLU A 143 5.76 4.24 1.12
C GLU A 143 4.57 3.75 0.32
N ARG A 144 4.79 2.79 -0.59
CA ARG A 144 3.74 2.10 -1.33
C ARG A 144 4.24 0.79 -1.92
N VAL A 145 3.31 -0.10 -2.23
CA VAL A 145 3.55 -1.30 -3.04
C VAL A 145 2.85 -1.12 -4.39
N GLU A 146 3.63 -1.11 -5.47
CA GLU A 146 3.14 -1.06 -6.84
C GLU A 146 3.01 -2.48 -7.40
N ILE A 147 1.80 -2.89 -7.77
CA ILE A 147 1.50 -4.24 -8.26
C ILE A 147 1.02 -4.13 -9.69
N VAL A 148 1.87 -4.53 -10.62
CA VAL A 148 1.58 -4.58 -12.06
C VAL A 148 1.21 -6.02 -12.43
N ARG A 149 -0.06 -6.25 -12.77
CA ARG A 149 -0.55 -7.57 -13.20
C ARG A 149 -0.43 -7.72 -14.71
N GLY A 150 0.20 -8.82 -15.15
CA GLY A 150 0.38 -9.15 -16.55
C GLY A 150 1.83 -9.52 -16.90
N PRO A 151 2.09 -9.84 -18.17
CA PRO A 151 3.42 -10.21 -18.64
C PRO A 151 4.34 -8.99 -18.69
N GLY A 152 5.26 -8.91 -17.73
CA GLY A 152 6.32 -7.92 -17.63
C GLY A 152 7.70 -8.39 -18.11
N SER A 153 7.80 -9.64 -18.59
CA SER A 153 9.07 -10.26 -19.00
C SER A 153 9.80 -9.53 -20.11
N ALA A 154 9.11 -8.75 -20.95
CA ALA A 154 9.76 -7.93 -21.98
C ALA A 154 10.67 -6.83 -21.37
N LEU A 155 10.34 -6.32 -20.19
CA LEU A 155 11.09 -5.25 -19.53
C LEU A 155 12.02 -5.79 -18.43
N TYR A 156 11.57 -6.78 -17.68
CA TYR A 156 12.28 -7.27 -16.49
C TYR A 156 12.90 -8.66 -16.65
N GLY A 157 12.59 -9.38 -17.74
CA GLY A 157 13.15 -10.70 -18.01
C GLY A 157 12.45 -11.83 -17.24
N THR A 158 13.27 -12.81 -16.81
CA THR A 158 12.82 -13.96 -16.03
C THR A 158 12.15 -13.52 -14.73
N GLY A 159 11.13 -14.25 -14.28
CA GLY A 159 10.38 -13.90 -13.06
C GLY A 159 9.19 -12.96 -13.27
N ALA A 160 9.16 -12.14 -14.32
CA ALA A 160 8.08 -11.17 -14.53
C ALA A 160 6.93 -11.69 -15.43
N MET A 161 6.54 -12.96 -15.33
CA MET A 161 5.58 -13.56 -16.26
C MET A 161 4.12 -13.23 -15.91
N PHE A 162 3.78 -13.24 -14.62
CA PHE A 162 2.40 -13.04 -14.16
C PHE A 162 2.18 -11.68 -13.50
N ALA A 163 3.15 -11.21 -12.74
CA ALA A 163 3.10 -9.92 -12.08
C ALA A 163 4.50 -9.41 -11.75
N ILE A 164 4.59 -8.09 -11.61
CA ILE A 164 5.72 -7.39 -11.00
C ILE A 164 5.19 -6.69 -9.77
N ILE A 165 5.83 -6.91 -8.63
CA ILE A 165 5.51 -6.29 -7.35
C ILE A 165 6.72 -5.46 -6.98
N ASN A 166 6.57 -4.16 -6.85
CA ASN A 166 7.65 -3.26 -6.47
C ASN A 166 7.31 -2.57 -5.17
N ILE A 167 8.13 -2.84 -4.16
CA ILE A 167 8.05 -2.25 -2.84
C ILE A 167 8.88 -0.97 -2.89
N ILE A 168 8.24 0.17 -2.66
CA ILE A 168 8.91 1.47 -2.66
C ILE A 168 9.05 1.91 -1.21
N THR A 169 10.28 2.19 -0.79
CA THR A 169 10.58 2.60 0.57
C THR A 169 10.40 4.10 0.78
N LYS A 170 10.02 4.49 1.99
CA LYS A 170 9.93 5.89 2.42
C LYS A 170 11.33 6.50 2.36
N LYS A 171 11.45 7.61 1.63
CA LYS A 171 12.70 8.38 1.57
C LYS A 171 12.84 9.28 2.80
N GLY A 172 14.07 9.58 3.20
CA GLY A 172 14.37 10.37 4.40
C GLY A 172 13.77 11.79 4.43
N ASN A 173 13.40 12.35 3.27
CA ASN A 173 12.70 13.63 3.18
C ASN A 173 11.18 13.55 3.45
N ILE A 174 10.61 12.35 3.46
CA ILE A 174 9.21 12.08 3.77
C ILE A 174 9.04 11.79 5.28
N ILE A 175 10.12 11.33 5.92
CA ILE A 175 10.16 11.08 7.36
C ILE A 175 10.39 12.42 8.07
N ASP A 176 9.29 13.06 8.51
CA ASP A 176 9.31 14.36 9.18
C ASP A 176 9.72 14.24 10.66
N GLY A 177 10.98 13.86 10.89
CA GLY A 177 11.58 13.76 12.22
C GLY A 177 11.42 12.39 12.89
N LEU A 178 11.12 12.40 14.19
CA LEU A 178 11.14 11.19 15.03
C LEU A 178 9.79 10.45 14.94
N ASN A 179 9.81 9.22 14.44
CA ASN A 179 8.67 8.32 14.48
C ASN A 179 8.81 7.33 15.64
N LEU A 180 7.82 7.31 16.53
CA LEU A 180 7.70 6.33 17.63
C LEU A 180 6.39 5.56 17.48
N ARG A 181 6.49 4.23 17.55
CA ARG A 181 5.34 3.32 17.49
C ARG A 181 5.39 2.32 18.63
N ALA A 182 4.21 1.96 19.12
CA ALA A 182 4.00 0.90 20.08
C ALA A 182 2.86 0.03 19.57
N GLU A 183 3.10 -1.26 19.46
CA GLU A 183 2.14 -2.23 18.94
C GLU A 183 1.98 -3.36 19.96
N THR A 184 0.78 -3.92 20.04
CA THR A 184 0.49 -5.09 20.86
C THR A 184 -0.41 -6.02 20.08
N GLY A 185 -0.24 -7.33 20.29
CA GLY A 185 -1.10 -8.31 19.66
C GLY A 185 -0.70 -9.74 20.02
N SER A 186 -1.22 -10.69 19.26
CA SER A 186 -1.17 -12.10 19.60
C SER A 186 -0.06 -12.81 18.84
N TYR A 187 0.60 -13.80 19.46
CA TYR A 187 1.67 -14.59 18.82
C TYR A 187 2.87 -13.76 18.32
N GLY A 188 3.15 -12.60 18.94
CA GLY A 188 4.22 -11.71 18.48
C GLY A 188 3.86 -10.95 17.20
N ARG A 189 2.58 -10.91 16.84
CA ARG A 189 1.98 -10.01 15.87
C ARG A 189 1.16 -8.98 16.63
#